data_AF-A0AAD8FLL2-F1
#
_entry.id   AF-A0AAD8FLL2-F1
#
_cell.length_a   1.000
_cell.length_b   1.000
_cell.length_c   1.000
_cell.angle_alpha   90.00
_cell.angle_beta   90.00
_cell.angle_gamma   90.00
#
_symmetry.space_group_name_H-M   'P 1'
#
loop_
_entity.id
_entity.type
_entity.pdbx_description
1 polymer ?
#
loop_
_entity_poly.entity_id
_entity_poly.type
_entity_poly.pdbx_seq_one_letter_code
_entity_poly.pdbx_strand_id
1 'polypeptide(L)' 'MLFALIVSLAMVSTINAIVCTPDMCATVRCAAVTAENCDGAIVKNGGFCGCCDSCIKALNPGDRAPTNAIQSYFNLTDI' A
#
# COMPACT_ATOMS: atom_id res chain seq x y z
N MET A 1 -26.33 29.45 -9.81
CA MET A 1 -25.18 29.41 -8.87
C MET A 1 -25.37 28.39 -7.75
N LEU A 2 -26.51 28.35 -7.05
CA LEU A 2 -26.78 27.40 -5.95
C LEU A 2 -26.71 25.92 -6.37
N PHE A 3 -27.26 25.57 -7.54
CA PHE A 3 -27.24 24.19 -8.04
C PHE A 3 -25.82 23.68 -8.33
N ALA A 4 -24.95 24.55 -8.83
CA ALA A 4 -23.55 24.20 -9.10
C ALA A 4 -22.78 23.91 -7.81
N LEU A 5 -23.02 24.70 -6.75
CA LEU A 5 -22.44 24.46 -5.42
C LEU A 5 -22.86 23.11 -4.84
N ILE A 6 -24.15 22.75 -4.92
CA ILE A 6 -24.65 21.46 -4.40
C ILE A 6 -24.00 20.28 -5.12
N VAL A 7 -23.82 20.38 -6.44
CA VAL A 7 -23.16 19.35 -7.26
C VAL A 7 -21.68 19.21 -6.90
N SER A 8 -20.98 20.30 -6.61
CA SER A 8 -19.57 20.26 -6.21
C SER A 8 -19.36 19.61 -4.84
N LEU A 9 -20.23 19.85 -3.86
CA LEU A 9 -20.11 19.23 -2.53
C LEU A 9 -20.41 17.73 -2.54
N ALA A 10 -21.26 17.25 -3.45
CA ALA A 10 -21.58 15.83 -3.57
C ALA A 10 -20.42 14.96 -4.10
N MET A 11 -19.39 15.56 -4.70
CA MET A 11 -18.26 14.84 -5.30
C MET A 11 -17.12 14.53 -4.32
N VAL A 12 -17.13 15.10 -3.10
CA VAL A 12 -16.03 14.96 -2.12
C VAL A 12 -16.08 13.65 -1.31
N SER A 13 -17.14 12.84 -1.41
CA SER A 13 -17.44 11.77 -0.45
C SER A 13 -16.75 10.40 -0.67
N THR A 14 -15.67 10.29 -1.45
CA THR A 14 -15.10 8.96 -1.77
C THR A 14 -13.61 8.78 -1.53
N ILE A 15 -12.94 9.66 -0.78
CA ILE A 15 -11.56 9.41 -0.33
C ILE A 15 -11.60 8.57 0.96
N ASN A 16 -11.79 7.26 0.81
CA ASN A 16 -11.53 6.33 1.91
C ASN A 16 -10.01 6.14 2.02
N ALA A 17 -9.36 6.88 2.91
CA ALA A 17 -8.01 6.53 3.33
C ALA A 17 -8.09 5.19 4.08
N ILE A 18 -7.48 4.13 3.55
CA ILE A 18 -7.36 2.86 4.27
C ILE A 18 -6.41 3.10 5.44
N VAL A 19 -6.97 3.26 6.64
CA VAL A 19 -6.21 3.38 7.88
C VAL A 19 -6.00 1.99 8.45
N CYS A 20 -4.74 1.60 8.65
CA CYS A 20 -4.39 0.35 9.30
C CYS A 20 -4.71 0.43 10.80
N THR A 21 -5.73 -0.30 11.26
CA THR A 21 -6.01 -0.45 12.69
C THR A 21 -5.23 -1.64 13.28
N PRO A 22 -4.98 -1.66 14.60
CA PRO A 22 -4.23 -2.74 15.25
C PRO A 22 -4.81 -4.15 15.00
N ASP A 23 -6.15 -4.26 14.90
CA ASP A 23 -6.85 -5.54 14.73
C ASP A 23 -6.90 -6.03 13.27
N MET A 24 -6.44 -5.23 12.30
CA MET A 24 -6.50 -5.59 10.86
C MET A 24 -5.79 -6.91 10.56
N CYS A 25 -4.66 -7.18 11.22
CA CYS A 25 -3.89 -8.39 10.95
C CYS A 25 -4.64 -9.69 11.31
N ALA A 26 -5.68 -9.62 12.16
CA ALA A 26 -6.49 -10.78 12.52
C ALA A 26 -7.29 -11.35 11.32
N THR A 27 -7.55 -10.54 10.30
CA THR A 27 -8.30 -10.96 9.10
C THR A 27 -7.41 -11.10 7.86
N VAL A 28 -6.13 -10.72 7.95
CA VAL A 28 -5.18 -10.78 6.84
C VAL A 28 -4.62 -12.19 6.70
N ARG A 29 -4.64 -12.72 5.48
CA ARG A 29 -3.98 -13.99 5.15
C ARG A 29 -2.68 -13.71 4.41
N CYS A 30 -1.56 -13.99 5.07
CA CYS A 30 -0.23 -13.80 4.48
C CYS A 30 0.18 -15.00 3.63
N ALA A 31 0.75 -14.73 2.46
CA ALA A 31 1.48 -15.73 1.71
C ALA A 31 2.82 -16.02 2.40
N ALA A 32 3.28 -17.27 2.34
CA ALA A 32 4.62 -17.61 2.82
C ALA A 32 5.66 -16.95 1.89
N VAL A 33 6.56 -16.15 2.46
CA VAL A 33 7.72 -15.60 1.75
C VAL A 33 8.94 -16.37 2.22
N THR A 34 9.64 -17.01 1.28
CA THR A 34 10.75 -17.91 1.55
C THR A 34 11.92 -17.56 0.65
N ALA A 35 13.11 -18.07 0.98
CA ALA A 35 14.28 -17.87 0.13
C ALA A 35 14.07 -18.48 -1.27
N GLU A 36 13.26 -19.54 -1.39
CA GLU A 36 12.98 -20.15 -2.69
C GLU A 36 12.01 -19.34 -3.56
N ASN A 37 11.16 -18.48 -2.98
CA ASN A 37 10.14 -17.73 -3.73
C ASN A 37 10.37 -16.21 -3.76
N CYS A 38 11.45 -15.72 -3.17
CA CYS A 38 11.80 -14.31 -3.13
C CYS A 38 13.07 -14.01 -3.92
N ASP A 39 12.92 -13.41 -5.09
CA ASP A 39 14.03 -12.86 -5.88
C ASP A 39 14.40 -11.45 -5.38
N GLY A 40 14.96 -11.38 -4.18
CA GLY A 40 15.31 -10.13 -3.52
C GLY A 40 15.54 -10.27 -2.02
N ALA A 41 15.20 -9.24 -1.27
CA ALA A 41 15.31 -9.22 0.18
C ALA A 41 13.95 -9.45 0.83
N ILE A 42 13.91 -10.34 1.82
CA ILE A 42 12.72 -10.52 2.66
C ILE A 42 12.72 -9.42 3.73
N VAL A 43 11.67 -8.61 3.75
CA VAL A 43 11.41 -7.60 4.76
C VAL A 43 10.34 -8.12 5.70
N LYS A 44 10.69 -8.27 6.98
CA LYS A 44 9.75 -8.63 8.03
C LYS A 44 8.71 -7.52 8.19
N ASN A 45 7.44 -7.88 8.25
CA ASN A 45 6.34 -6.92 8.40
C ASN A 45 6.36 -5.79 7.34
N GLY A 46 6.84 -6.08 6.12
CA GLY A 46 6.92 -5.11 5.01
C GLY A 46 5.68 -5.11 4.10
N GLY A 47 4.75 -6.03 4.33
CA GLY A 47 3.53 -6.21 3.53
C GLY A 47 2.36 -5.36 4.00
N PHE A 48 1.14 -5.76 3.59
CA PHE A 48 -0.10 -5.05 3.90
C PHE A 48 -0.21 -4.68 5.38
N CYS A 49 -0.30 -3.37 5.68
CA CYS A 49 -0.41 -2.81 7.03
C CYS A 49 0.65 -3.29 8.04
N GLY A 50 1.78 -3.82 7.55
CA GLY A 50 2.81 -4.44 8.40
C GLY A 50 2.44 -5.82 8.93
N CYS A 51 1.36 -6.45 8.45
CA CYS A 51 0.89 -7.74 8.93
C CYS A 51 1.68 -8.93 8.36
N CYS A 52 2.32 -8.75 7.20
CA CYS A 52 2.97 -9.83 6.47
C CYS A 52 4.43 -9.50 6.16
N ASP A 53 5.24 -10.53 6.04
CA ASP A 53 6.53 -10.43 5.38
C ASP A 53 6.33 -10.08 3.89
N SER A 54 7.28 -9.37 3.31
CA SER A 54 7.26 -8.98 1.90
C SER A 54 8.59 -9.26 1.24
N CYS A 55 8.56 -9.59 -0.05
CA CYS A 55 9.76 -9.72 -0.87
C CYS A 55 9.96 -8.42 -1.67
N ILE A 56 11.05 -7.71 -1.42
CA ILE A 56 11.39 -6.49 -2.15
C ILE A 56 12.58 -6.73 -3.06
N LYS A 57 12.51 -6.17 -4.27
CA LYS A 57 13.62 -6.13 -5.22
C LYS A 57 14.06 -4.70 -5.41
N ALA A 58 15.36 -4.45 -5.25
CA ALA A 58 15.93 -3.15 -5.55
C ALA A 58 15.83 -2.89 -7.06
N LEU A 59 15.32 -1.71 -7.43
CA LEU A 59 15.25 -1.25 -8.80
C LEU A 59 16.49 -0.39 -9.09
N ASN A 60 17.11 -0.59 -10.24
CA ASN A 60 18.18 0.28 -10.73
C ASN A 60 17.60 1.53 -11.41
N PRO A 61 18.39 2.59 -11.56
CA PRO A 61 17.98 3.75 -12.35
C PRO A 61 17.56 3.33 -13.77
N GLY A 62 16.32 3.63 -14.14
CA GLY A 62 15.74 3.27 -15.43
C GLY A 62 14.86 2.00 -15.42
N ASP A 63 14.87 1.22 -14.34
CA ASP A 63 13.96 0.09 -14.17
C ASP A 63 12.52 0.59 -13.94
N ARG A 64 11.54 -0.13 -14.48
CA ARG A 64 10.12 0.16 -14.23
C ARG A 64 9.65 -0.63 -13.03
N ALA A 65 9.03 0.07 -12.07
CA ALA A 65 8.31 -0.60 -11.00
C ALA A 65 7.16 -1.44 -11.60
N PRO A 66 6.92 -2.65 -11.07
CA PRO A 66 5.80 -3.45 -11.52
C PRO A 66 4.49 -2.74 -11.17
N THR A 67 3.48 -2.85 -12.04
CA THR A 67 2.23 -2.08 -11.93
C THR A 67 1.39 -2.41 -10.68
N ASN A 68 1.72 -3.50 -9.99
CA ASN A 68 1.15 -3.92 -8.71
C ASN A 68 1.99 -3.50 -7.50
N ALA A 69 3.05 -2.69 -7.67
CA ALA A 69 3.71 -1.99 -6.57
C ALA A 69 2.84 -0.81 -6.09
N ILE A 70 1.58 -1.12 -5.75
CA ILE A 70 0.69 -0.21 -5.02
C ILE A 70 1.22 -0.12 -3.60
N GLN A 71 1.92 0.98 -3.30
CA GLN A 71 2.41 1.36 -1.97
C GLN A 71 3.82 0.88 -1.58
N SER A 72 4.85 1.37 -2.26
CA SER A 72 6.20 1.49 -1.63
C SER A 72 6.79 2.90 -1.70
N TYR A 73 6.01 3.88 -2.15
CA TYR A 73 6.38 5.31 -2.15
C TYR A 73 5.46 6.14 -1.24
N PHE A 74 4.97 5.60 -0.11
CA PHE A 74 4.50 6.47 0.96
C PHE A 74 5.73 6.92 1.75
N ASN A 75 6.21 8.12 1.45
CA ASN A 75 7.32 8.72 2.17
C ASN A 75 6.81 9.09 3.57
N LEU A 76 7.48 8.61 4.62
CA LEU A 76 7.17 8.93 6.02
C LEU A 76 7.52 10.39 6.41
N THR A 77 7.60 11.29 5.43
CA THR A 77 7.74 12.75 5.61
C THR A 77 6.42 13.52 5.38
N ASP A 78 5.29 12.84 5.13
CA ASP A 78 3.97 13.48 4.99
C ASP A 78 3.16 13.49 6.31
N ILE A 79 3.84 13.75 7.44
CA ILE A 79 3.26 14.16 8.74
C ILE A 79 3.90 15.49 9.16
#